data_AF-A0AAN9SPS4-F1
#
_entry.id   AF-A0AAN9SPS4-F1
#
_cell.length_a   1.000
_cell.length_b   1.000
_cell.length_c   1.000
_cell.angle_alpha   90.00
_cell.angle_beta   90.00
_cell.angle_gamma   90.00
#
_symmetry.space_group_name_H-M   'P 1'
#
loop_
_entity.id
_entity.type
_entity.pdbx_description
1 polymer ?
#
loop_
_entity_poly.entity_id
_entity_poly.type
_entity_poly.pdbx_seq_one_letter_code
_entity_poly.pdbx_strand_id
1 'polypeptide(L)'
;MAEEGKPDAQLFQLLSSLLHQVEALTNQEEVELRSKIETLGLEVTKVPSKSTEHLNELEIAEELDKLSARLDNLDEMISTSMASDPQVQSLLSGTADVWMPVITATSEERRNFTAATGENTPQTDVEKSK
;
A
#
# COMPACT_ATOMS: atom_id res chain seq x y z
N MET A 1 -26.77 4.61 -4.89
CA MET A 1 -25.45 5.16 -5.29
C MET A 1 -24.48 4.05 -4.98
N ALA A 2 -23.80 3.52 -6.00
CA ALA A 2 -22.89 2.40 -5.81
C ALA A 2 -21.77 2.86 -4.87
N GLU A 3 -21.56 2.13 -3.77
CA GLU A 3 -20.33 2.24 -3.00
C GLU A 3 -19.19 1.84 -3.94
N GLU A 4 -18.56 2.80 -4.61
CA GLU A 4 -17.20 2.61 -5.11
C GLU A 4 -16.36 2.35 -3.86
N GLY A 5 -16.15 1.07 -3.55
CA GLY A 5 -15.42 0.64 -2.37
C GLY A 5 -14.06 1.33 -2.32
N LYS A 6 -13.63 1.74 -1.13
CA LYS A 6 -12.40 2.51 -0.93
C LYS A 6 -11.23 1.89 -1.69
N PRO A 7 -10.37 2.70 -2.34
CA PRO A 7 -9.32 2.19 -3.23
C PRO A 7 -8.32 1.28 -2.51
N ASP A 8 -8.04 1.53 -1.23
CA ASP A 8 -7.21 0.65 -0.41
C ASP A 8 -7.85 -0.73 -0.24
N ALA A 9 -9.16 -0.81 0.01
CA ALA A 9 -9.86 -2.08 0.16
C ALA A 9 -9.74 -2.95 -1.11
N GLN A 10 -9.87 -2.36 -2.30
CA GLN A 10 -9.73 -3.08 -3.57
C GLN A 10 -8.31 -3.65 -3.73
N LEU A 11 -7.28 -2.86 -3.42
CA LEU A 11 -5.90 -3.30 -3.46
C LEU A 11 -5.62 -4.46 -2.49
N PHE A 12 -6.04 -4.34 -1.23
CA PHE A 12 -5.77 -5.38 -0.24
C PHE A 12 -6.58 -6.67 -0.47
N GLN A 13 -7.77 -6.58 -1.07
CA GLN A 13 -8.51 -7.75 -1.53
C GLN A 13 -7.78 -8.49 -2.65
N LEU A 14 -7.23 -7.77 -3.63
CA LEU A 14 -6.42 -8.36 -4.69
C LEU A 14 -5.16 -9.03 -4.12
N LEU A 15 -4.40 -8.32 -3.27
CA LEU A 15 -3.18 -8.87 -2.66
C LEU A 15 -3.45 -10.10 -1.80
N SER A 16 -4.54 -10.08 -1.02
CA SER A 16 -4.96 -11.26 -0.25
C SER A 16 -5.33 -12.43 -1.16
N SER A 17 -6.06 -12.17 -2.24
CA SER A 17 -6.45 -13.22 -3.20
C SER A 17 -5.22 -13.85 -3.88
N LEU A 18 -4.26 -13.03 -4.29
CA LEU A 18 -3.01 -13.49 -4.90
C LEU A 18 -2.19 -14.33 -3.91
N LEU A 19 -2.07 -13.88 -2.67
CA LEU A 19 -1.38 -14.63 -1.61
C LEU A 19 -2.01 -16.02 -1.42
N HIS A 20 -3.34 -16.09 -1.25
CA HIS A 20 -4.03 -17.38 -1.09
C HIS A 20 -3.81 -18.30 -2.30
N GLN A 21 -3.76 -17.74 -3.52
CA GLN A 21 -3.48 -18.53 -4.72
C GLN A 21 -2.05 -19.09 -4.72
N VAL A 22 -1.05 -18.28 -4.32
CA VAL A 22 0.33 -18.75 -4.19
C VAL A 22 0.40 -19.89 -3.17
N GLU A 23 -0.19 -19.73 -2.00
CA GLU A 23 -0.17 -20.73 -0.93
C GLU A 23 -0.89 -22.03 -1.33
N ALA A 24 -1.98 -21.93 -2.10
CA ALA A 24 -2.67 -23.10 -2.64
C ALA A 24 -1.83 -23.83 -3.70
N LEU A 25 -1.08 -23.11 -4.53
CA LEU A 25 -0.22 -23.69 -5.56
C LEU A 25 1.06 -24.32 -5.00
N THR A 26 1.64 -23.70 -3.97
CA THR A 26 2.87 -24.20 -3.31
C THR A 26 2.56 -25.21 -2.21
N ASN A 27 1.31 -25.26 -1.73
CA ASN A 27 0.89 -26.00 -0.54
C ASN A 27 1.75 -25.64 0.69
N GLN A 28 2.19 -24.38 0.75
CA GLN A 28 3.01 -23.83 1.81
C GLN A 28 2.52 -22.43 2.17
N GLU A 29 2.55 -22.12 3.46
CA GLU A 29 2.22 -20.78 3.96
C GLU A 29 3.32 -19.77 3.59
N GLU A 30 2.93 -18.63 3.03
CA GLU A 30 3.83 -17.55 2.60
C GLU A 30 3.90 -16.45 3.67
N VAL A 31 4.55 -16.78 4.79
CA VAL A 31 4.65 -15.91 5.97
C VAL A 31 5.31 -14.56 5.65
N GLU A 32 6.33 -14.55 4.78
CA GLU A 32 7.01 -13.31 4.40
C GLU A 32 6.09 -12.39 3.60
N LEU A 33 5.32 -12.93 2.64
CA LEU A 33 4.37 -12.15 1.86
C LEU A 33 3.24 -11.60 2.72
N ARG A 34 2.74 -12.38 3.70
CA ARG A 34 1.78 -11.91 4.70
C ARG A 34 2.30 -10.70 5.46
N SER A 35 3.53 -10.78 5.97
CA SER A 35 4.16 -9.67 6.70
C SER A 35 4.39 -8.43 5.82
N LYS A 36 4.77 -8.62 4.55
CA LYS A 36 4.90 -7.51 3.59
C LYS A 36 3.57 -6.83 3.30
N ILE A 37 2.49 -7.59 3.12
CA ILE A 37 1.14 -7.05 2.91
C ILE A 37 0.67 -6.27 4.15
N GLU A 38 0.89 -6.79 5.35
CA GLU A 38 0.58 -6.10 6.60
C GLU A 38 1.34 -4.77 6.74
N THR A 39 2.65 -4.81 6.47
CA THR A 39 3.52 -3.61 6.51
C THR A 39 3.03 -2.57 5.51
N LEU A 40 2.66 -2.99 4.29
CA LEU A 40 2.11 -2.12 3.27
C LEU A 40 0.77 -1.50 3.72
N GLY A 41 -0.07 -2.28 4.41
CA GLY A 41 -1.31 -1.80 5.03
C GLY A 41 -1.08 -0.64 5.99
N LEU A 42 -0.10 -0.78 6.88
CA LEU A 42 0.28 0.31 7.77
C LEU A 42 0.81 1.51 6.98
N GLU A 43 1.64 1.29 5.97
CA GLU A 43 2.26 2.36 5.17
C GLU A 43 1.22 3.21 4.41
N VAL A 44 0.19 2.60 3.82
CA VAL A 44 -0.79 3.36 3.03
C VAL A 44 -1.62 4.34 3.85
N THR A 45 -1.81 4.05 5.15
CA THR A 45 -2.55 4.92 6.09
C THR A 45 -1.68 6.00 6.72
N LYS A 46 -0.36 5.92 6.56
CA LYS A 46 0.54 6.93 7.11
C LYS A 46 0.29 8.27 6.42
N VAL A 47 0.17 9.30 7.26
CA VAL A 47 0.09 10.68 6.83
C VAL A 47 1.15 11.49 7.58
N PRO A 48 1.93 12.33 6.89
CA PRO A 48 2.89 13.18 7.55
C PRO A 48 2.22 14.05 8.61
N SER A 49 2.87 14.19 9.77
CA SER A 49 2.50 15.21 10.75
C SER A 49 2.64 16.58 10.12
N LYS A 50 1.75 17.52 10.48
CA LYS A 50 1.93 18.92 10.08
C LYS A 50 3.29 19.39 10.60
N SER A 51 4.16 19.86 9.72
CA SER A 51 5.41 20.47 10.14
C SER A 51 5.10 21.68 11.01
N THR A 52 5.60 21.66 12.25
CA THR A 52 5.55 22.82 13.16
C THR A 52 6.78 23.71 13.00
N GLU A 53 7.73 23.32 12.15
CA GLU A 53 8.97 24.02 11.91
C GLU A 53 8.78 25.06 10.80
N HIS A 54 9.00 26.33 11.14
CA HIS A 54 9.12 27.39 10.16
C HIS A 54 10.52 27.34 9.56
N LEU A 55 10.65 26.70 8.40
CA LEU A 55 11.88 26.69 7.62
C LEU A 55 12.07 28.03 6.91
N ASN A 56 13.31 28.51 6.87
CA ASN A 56 13.69 29.65 6.05
C ASN A 56 13.90 29.23 4.57
N GLU A 57 14.00 30.21 3.65
CA GLU A 57 14.08 29.94 2.20
C GLU A 57 15.28 29.06 1.81
N LEU A 58 16.42 29.21 2.50
CA LEU A 58 17.62 28.42 2.24
C LEU A 58 17.44 26.95 2.69
N GLU A 59 16.83 26.74 3.86
CA GLU A 59 16.50 25.40 4.37
C GLU A 59 15.45 24.71 3.49
N ILE A 60 14.47 25.45 2.98
CA ILE A 60 13.48 24.91 2.02
C ILE A 60 14.19 24.44 0.75
N ALA A 61 15.13 25.22 0.22
CA ALA A 61 15.90 24.81 -0.97
C ALA A 61 16.71 23.53 -0.70
N GLU A 62 17.35 23.43 0.46
CA GLU A 62 18.12 22.23 0.85
C GLU A 62 17.22 20.99 0.97
N GLU A 63 16.03 21.11 1.56
CA GLU A 63 15.08 20.01 1.66
C GLU A 63 14.48 19.62 0.30
N LEU A 64 14.29 20.58 -0.61
CA LEU A 64 13.87 20.31 -1.98
C LEU A 64 14.97 19.58 -2.77
N ASP A 65 16.24 19.96 -2.62
CA ASP A 65 17.36 19.27 -3.25
C ASP A 65 17.48 17.83 -2.74
N LYS A 66 17.34 17.63 -1.42
CA LYS A 66 17.29 16.28 -0.82
C LYS A 66 16.12 15.46 -1.34
N LEU A 67 14.94 16.08 -1.49
CA LEU A 67 13.77 15.41 -2.02
C LEU A 67 13.98 15.00 -3.49
N SER A 68 14.56 15.88 -4.31
CA SER A 68 14.89 15.59 -5.71
C SER A 68 15.84 14.39 -5.81
N ALA A 69 16.93 14.38 -5.04
CA ALA A 69 17.88 13.27 -5.06
C ALA A 69 17.24 11.92 -4.64
N ARG A 70 16.29 11.95 -3.70
CA ARG A 70 15.53 10.75 -3.31
C ARG A 70 14.60 10.28 -4.43
N LEU A 71 13.95 11.20 -5.15
CA LEU A 71 13.12 10.85 -6.30
C LEU A 71 13.94 10.23 -7.43
N ASP A 72 15.13 10.77 -7.72
CA ASP A 72 16.04 10.21 -8.73
C ASP A 72 16.47 8.77 -8.37
N ASN A 73 16.78 8.52 -7.09
CA ASN A 73 17.11 7.17 -6.63
C ASN A 73 15.94 6.19 -6.73
N LEU A 74 14.73 6.63 -6.38
CA LEU A 74 13.52 5.82 -6.53
C LEU A 74 13.27 5.48 -8.01
N ASP A 75 13.45 6.44 -8.92
CA ASP A 75 13.27 6.23 -10.37
C ASP A 75 14.29 5.22 -10.93
N GLU A 76 15.54 5.27 -10.46
CA GLU A 76 16.57 4.28 -10.82
C GLU A 76 16.20 2.88 -10.32
N MET A 77 15.73 2.74 -9.07
CA MET A 77 15.32 1.44 -8.52
C MET A 77 14.10 0.87 -9.25
N ILE A 78 13.14 1.71 -9.63
CA ILE A 78 11.97 1.28 -10.39
C ILE A 78 12.41 0.84 -11.79
N SER A 79 13.18 1.68 -12.49
CA SER A 79 13.67 1.38 -13.82
C SER A 79 14.49 0.08 -13.87
N THR A 80 15.36 -0.15 -12.88
CA THR A 80 16.15 -1.39 -12.78
C THR A 80 15.27 -2.60 -12.49
N SER A 81 14.30 -2.48 -11.57
CA SER A 81 13.37 -3.56 -11.24
C SER A 81 12.45 -3.92 -12.42
N MET A 82 11.94 -2.92 -13.13
CA MET A 82 11.07 -3.11 -14.30
C MET A 82 11.84 -3.62 -15.52
N ALA A 83 13.10 -3.20 -15.70
CA ALA A 83 13.95 -3.70 -16.78
C ALA A 83 14.41 -5.15 -16.56
N SER A 84 14.49 -5.59 -15.30
CA SER A 84 14.97 -6.93 -14.95
C SER A 84 13.94 -8.03 -15.23
N ASP A 85 12.64 -7.70 -15.20
CA ASP A 85 11.57 -8.67 -15.45
C ASP A 85 10.39 -8.05 -16.22
N PRO A 86 10.27 -8.32 -17.54
CA PRO A 86 9.15 -7.87 -18.37
C PRO A 86 7.78 -8.33 -17.88
N GLN A 87 7.72 -9.47 -17.18
CA GLN A 87 6.49 -10.04 -16.65
C GLN A 87 6.01 -9.23 -15.43
N VAL A 88 6.94 -8.78 -14.59
CA VAL A 88 6.66 -7.81 -13.51
C VAL A 88 6.17 -6.49 -14.08
N GLN A 89 6.78 -5.98 -15.16
CA GLN A 89 6.30 -4.77 -15.83
C GLN A 89 4.86 -4.91 -16.33
N SER A 90 4.54 -6.02 -17.01
CA SER A 90 3.19 -6.29 -17.51
C SER A 90 2.17 -6.40 -16.37
N LEU A 91 2.56 -7.00 -15.23
CA LEU A 91 1.69 -7.15 -14.08
C LEU A 91 1.41 -5.80 -13.41
N LEU A 92 2.45 -4.98 -13.19
CA LEU A 92 2.31 -3.66 -12.57
C LEU A 92 1.50 -2.71 -13.45
N SER A 93 1.75 -2.70 -14.76
CA SER A 93 0.95 -1.90 -15.70
C SER A 93 -0.49 -2.41 -15.81
N GLY A 94 -0.70 -3.72 -15.81
CA GLY A 94 -2.02 -4.34 -15.89
C GLY A 94 -2.88 -4.22 -14.63
N THR A 95 -2.28 -3.85 -13.49
CA THR A 95 -2.98 -3.64 -12.20
C THR A 95 -2.97 -2.17 -11.74
N ALA A 96 -2.55 -1.26 -12.63
CA ALA A 96 -2.39 0.17 -12.33
C ALA A 96 -3.68 0.85 -11.86
N ASP A 97 -4.82 0.40 -12.36
CA ASP A 97 -6.15 0.82 -11.94
C ASP A 97 -6.42 0.59 -10.44
N VAL A 98 -5.78 -0.40 -9.83
CA VAL A 98 -5.98 -0.76 -8.43
C VAL A 98 -4.96 -0.10 -7.50
N TRP A 99 -3.67 -0.05 -7.88
CA TRP A 99 -2.63 0.49 -7.00
C TRP A 99 -2.38 2.00 -7.16
N MET A 100 -2.58 2.58 -8.36
CA MET A 100 -2.34 4.02 -8.57
C MET A 100 -3.21 4.90 -7.64
N PRO A 101 -4.52 4.68 -7.51
CA PRO A 101 -5.36 5.53 -6.65
C PRO A 101 -4.95 5.50 -5.17
N VAL A 102 -4.31 4.41 -4.71
CA VAL A 102 -3.84 4.28 -3.33
C VAL A 102 -2.53 5.05 -3.13
N ILE A 103 -1.60 4.97 -4.08
CA ILE A 103 -0.29 5.62 -3.93
C ILE A 103 -0.34 7.14 -4.20
N THR A 104 -1.23 7.60 -5.08
CA THR A 104 -1.41 9.03 -5.38
C THR A 104 -2.41 9.71 -4.46
N ALA A 105 -3.04 8.96 -3.55
CA ALA A 105 -3.98 9.50 -2.58
C ALA A 105 -3.36 10.63 -1.75
N THR A 106 -4.13 11.69 -1.61
CA THR A 106 -3.84 12.83 -0.75
C THR A 106 -3.84 12.43 0.73
N SER A 107 -3.24 13.26 1.58
CA SER A 107 -3.26 13.05 3.02
C SER A 107 -4.66 13.05 3.64
N GLU A 108 -5.66 13.63 2.98
CA GLU A 108 -7.06 13.58 3.45
C GLU A 108 -7.69 12.24 3.09
N GLU A 109 -7.51 11.79 1.84
CA GLU A 109 -8.00 10.48 1.38
C GLU A 109 -7.36 9.34 2.17
N ARG A 110 -6.05 9.40 2.45
CA ARG A 110 -5.32 8.39 3.24
C ARG A 110 -5.82 8.25 4.66
N ARG A 111 -6.34 9.31 5.28
CA ARG A 111 -6.95 9.23 6.62
C ARG A 111 -8.24 8.41 6.63
N ASN A 112 -8.88 8.28 5.47
CA ASN A 112 -10.11 7.51 5.30
C ASN A 112 -9.83 6.05 4.91
N PHE A 113 -8.57 5.69 4.62
CA PHE A 113 -8.15 4.31 4.40
C PHE A 113 -8.27 3.51 5.69
N THR A 114 -8.67 2.25 5.55
CA THR A 114 -8.96 1.34 6.66
C THR A 114 -8.09 0.10 6.60
N ALA A 115 -6.96 0.19 5.88
CA ALA A 115 -6.04 -0.90 5.53
C ALA A 115 -6.22 -2.12 6.42
N ALA A 116 -6.76 -3.18 5.80
CA ALA A 116 -7.24 -4.37 6.47
C ALA A 116 -6.16 -4.96 7.39
N THR A 117 -6.24 -4.57 8.66
CA THR A 117 -5.56 -5.25 9.76
C THR A 117 -6.34 -6.54 9.95
N GLY A 118 -5.66 -7.68 9.90
CA GLY A 118 -6.28 -9.00 9.73
C GLY A 118 -7.27 -9.41 10.82
N GLU A 119 -8.52 -8.93 10.74
CA GLU A 119 -9.67 -9.49 11.45
C GLU A 119 -10.71 -10.00 10.45
N ASN A 120 -10.45 -11.21 9.95
CA ASN A 120 -11.52 -12.19 9.77
C ASN A 120 -11.48 -13.15 10.96
N THR A 121 -11.75 -12.64 12.16
CA THR A 121 -12.23 -13.49 13.25
C THR A 121 -13.72 -13.73 12.99
N PRO A 122 -14.16 -14.98 12.76
CA PRO A 122 -15.57 -15.24 12.56
C PRO A 122 -16.30 -14.89 13.86
N GLN A 123 -17.23 -13.96 13.73
CA GLN A 123 -18.22 -13.58 14.70
C GLN A 123 -18.90 -14.85 15.26
N THR A 124 -18.45 -15.33 16.42
CA THR A 124 -19.20 -16.30 17.20
C THR A 124 -20.21 -15.53 18.02
N ASP A 125 -21.40 -15.44 17.45
CA ASP A 125 -22.64 -15.36 18.20
C ASP A 125 -22.58 -16.42 19.32
N VAL A 126 -22.49 -15.95 20.56
CA VAL A 126 -22.96 -16.71 21.71
C VAL A 126 -23.98 -15.85 22.41
N GLU A 127 -25.19 -15.91 21.86
CA GLU A 127 -26.40 -16.05 22.65
C GLU A 127 -26.11 -16.85 23.93
N LYS A 128 -26.25 -16.20 25.08
CA LYS A 128 -26.63 -16.90 26.31
C LYS A 128 -27.63 -16.07 27.09
N SER A 129 -28.89 -16.31 26.74
CA SER A 129 -29.98 -16.31 27.71
C SER A 129 -29.60 -17.15 28.92
N LYS A 130 -29.62 -16.56 30.12
CA LYS A 130 -30.48 -16.95 31.25
C LYS A 130 -30.15 -16.16 32.50
#